data_AF-A0A4Z0E396-F1
#
_entry.id   AF-A0A4Z0E396-F1
#
_cell.length_a   1.000
_cell.length_b   1.000
_cell.length_c   1.000
_cell.angle_alpha   90.00
_cell.angle_beta   90.00
_cell.angle_gamma   90.00
#
_symmetry.space_group_name_H-M   'P 1'
#
loop_
_entity.id
_entity.type
_entity.pdbx_description
1 polymer ?
#
loop_
_entity_poly.entity_id
_entity_poly.type
_entity_poly.pdbx_seq_one_letter_code
_entity_poly.pdbx_strand_id
1 'polypeptide(L)'
;MCFYYFDALAGAGKTRALARYTDRIARRGCKVLFIQPTKHLIDKTVEDELQPLDPPYPYRVLHGDVDLDGTSVVAEIVRHFQDADPEQGEVLFVTHAAFLRVPYLQEKANWHLIVDEVLEADKFQELRLPETHHLILPYLTLVPMGSVYGRLEAVRQDVASGEEDAR
;
A
#
# COMPACT_ATOMS: atom_id res chain seq x y z
N MET A 1 19.93 3.11 11.13
CA MET A 1 19.10 2.81 9.95
C MET A 1 19.13 4.01 9.05
N CYS A 2 19.50 3.84 7.78
CA CYS A 2 19.64 4.93 6.82
C CYS A 2 18.42 4.95 5.91
N PHE A 3 17.78 6.11 5.75
CA PHE A 3 16.67 6.31 4.84
C PHE A 3 17.16 7.10 3.62
N TYR A 4 16.86 6.59 2.43
CA TYR A 4 17.18 7.25 1.17
C TYR A 4 15.87 7.57 0.46
N TYR A 5 15.75 8.81 -0.03
CA TYR A 5 14.61 9.25 -0.82
C TYR A 5 15.02 9.34 -2.28
N PHE A 6 14.16 8.84 -3.16
CA PHE A 6 14.36 8.91 -4.60
C PHE A 6 13.21 9.69 -5.26
N ASP A 7 13.43 10.98 -5.41
CA ASP A 7 12.48 11.88 -6.06
C ASP A 7 12.76 11.99 -7.55
N ALA A 8 11.75 11.68 -8.35
CA ALA A 8 11.75 11.86 -9.80
C ALA A 8 10.35 12.25 -10.26
N LEU A 9 10.24 12.76 -11.48
CA LEU A 9 8.95 13.10 -12.08
C LEU A 9 8.12 11.83 -12.32
N ALA A 10 6.79 11.97 -12.31
CA ALA A 10 5.89 10.91 -12.74
C ALA A 10 6.26 10.48 -14.18
N GLY A 11 6.30 9.18 -14.43
CA GLY A 11 6.70 8.63 -15.73
C GLY A 11 8.21 8.63 -16.01
N ALA A 12 9.07 9.11 -15.11
CA ALA A 12 10.53 9.10 -15.30
C ALA A 12 11.18 7.70 -15.16
N GLY A 13 10.38 6.64 -14.95
CA GLY A 13 10.87 5.27 -14.79
C GLY A 13 11.39 4.97 -13.38
N LYS A 14 10.74 5.48 -12.33
CA LYS A 14 11.13 5.22 -10.93
C LYS A 14 11.15 3.73 -10.62
N THR A 15 10.05 3.05 -10.88
CA THR A 15 9.89 1.62 -10.63
C THR A 15 10.98 0.82 -11.35
N ARG A 16 11.29 1.16 -12.61
CA ARG A 16 12.40 0.58 -13.36
C ARG A 16 13.76 0.79 -12.70
N ALA A 17 14.04 2.00 -12.22
CA ALA A 17 15.28 2.30 -11.53
C ALA A 17 15.38 1.54 -10.19
N LEU A 18 14.28 1.43 -9.44
CA LEU A 18 14.20 0.64 -8.22
C LEU A 18 14.40 -0.86 -8.50
N ALA A 19 13.77 -1.43 -9.52
CA ALA A 19 13.96 -2.83 -9.92
C ALA A 19 15.43 -3.14 -10.27
N ARG A 20 16.10 -2.25 -11.01
CA ARG A 20 17.53 -2.38 -11.33
C ARG A 20 18.43 -2.21 -10.10
N TYR A 21 18.04 -1.37 -9.16
CA TYR A 21 18.75 -1.22 -7.90
C TYR A 21 18.61 -2.48 -7.05
N THR A 22 17.40 -3.04 -6.95
CA THR A 22 17.09 -4.32 -6.32
C THR A 22 17.93 -5.45 -6.89
N ASP A 23 17.97 -5.61 -8.21
CA ASP A 23 18.78 -6.65 -8.86
C ASP A 23 20.27 -6.51 -8.51
N ARG A 24 20.80 -5.29 -8.54
CA ARG A 24 22.20 -5.03 -8.23
C ARG A 24 22.58 -5.43 -6.81
N ILE A 25 21.73 -5.17 -5.83
CA ILE A 25 22.01 -5.51 -4.43
C ILE A 25 21.76 -7.00 -4.16
N ALA A 26 20.71 -7.59 -4.74
CA ALA A 26 20.41 -9.01 -4.58
C ALA A 26 21.50 -9.91 -5.20
N ARG A 27 22.05 -9.55 -6.37
CA ARG A 27 23.22 -10.21 -6.98
C ARG A 27 24.47 -10.22 -6.10
N ARG A 28 24.56 -9.30 -5.13
CA ARG A 28 25.69 -9.21 -4.19
C ARG A 28 25.44 -10.01 -2.91
N GLY A 29 24.39 -10.82 -2.86
CA GLY A 29 24.03 -11.63 -1.71
C GLY A 29 23.15 -10.89 -0.69
N CYS A 30 22.66 -9.69 -0.99
CA CYS A 30 21.80 -8.95 -0.08
C CYS A 30 20.34 -9.38 -0.21
N LYS A 31 19.58 -9.36 0.89
CA LYS A 31 18.14 -9.62 0.89
C LYS A 31 17.37 -8.33 0.68
N VAL A 32 16.32 -8.37 -0.14
CA VAL A 32 15.53 -7.20 -0.49
C VAL A 32 14.05 -7.48 -0.27
N LEU A 33 13.41 -6.61 0.50
CA LEU A 33 11.96 -6.55 0.61
C LEU A 33 11.49 -5.40 -0.27
N PHE A 34 10.85 -5.71 -1.39
CA PHE A 34 10.30 -4.73 -2.32
C PHE A 34 8.80 -4.62 -2.10
N ILE A 35 8.33 -3.46 -1.66
CA ILE A 35 6.91 -3.22 -1.42
C ILE A 35 6.32 -2.23 -2.44
N GLN A 36 5.12 -2.53 -2.93
CA GLN A 36 4.39 -1.68 -3.88
C GLN A 36 2.90 -1.57 -3.49
N PRO A 37 2.15 -0.56 -3.98
CA PRO A 37 0.77 -0.35 -3.57
C PRO A 37 -0.18 -1.51 -3.90
N THR A 38 -0.04 -2.12 -5.08
CA THR A 38 -1.00 -3.10 -5.59
C THR A 38 -0.33 -4.36 -6.14
N LYS A 39 -1.06 -5.47 -6.10
CA LYS A 39 -0.66 -6.74 -6.74
C LYS A 39 -0.33 -6.58 -8.23
N HIS A 40 -1.14 -5.83 -8.96
CA HIS A 40 -0.95 -5.58 -10.39
C HIS A 40 0.37 -4.85 -10.70
N LEU A 41 0.78 -3.92 -9.84
CA LEU A 41 2.08 -3.25 -9.99
C LEU A 41 3.24 -4.21 -9.71
N ILE A 42 3.08 -5.12 -8.75
CA ILE A 42 4.07 -6.16 -8.46
C ILE A 42 4.24 -7.08 -9.65
N ASP A 43 3.14 -7.64 -10.18
CA ASP A 43 3.16 -8.57 -11.31
C ASP A 43 3.85 -7.92 -12.51
N LYS A 44 3.47 -6.68 -12.85
CA LYS A 44 4.13 -5.91 -13.91
C LYS A 44 5.61 -5.63 -13.65
N THR A 45 5.97 -5.27 -12.42
CA THR A 45 7.39 -4.99 -12.09
C THR A 45 8.23 -6.25 -12.23
N VAL A 46 7.68 -7.40 -11.86
CA VAL A 46 8.35 -8.70 -12.02
C VAL A 46 8.47 -9.05 -13.51
N GLU A 47 7.37 -9.01 -14.26
CA GLU A 47 7.32 -9.38 -15.68
C GLU A 47 8.15 -8.46 -16.58
N ASP A 48 7.98 -7.14 -16.42
CA ASP A 48 8.54 -6.14 -17.35
C ASP A 48 9.96 -5.69 -16.97
N GLU A 49 10.32 -5.74 -15.68
CA GLU A 49 11.58 -5.13 -15.20
C GLU A 49 12.53 -6.11 -14.52
N LEU A 50 12.04 -7.11 -13.76
CA LEU A 50 12.91 -8.06 -13.05
C LEU A 50 13.29 -9.27 -13.90
N GLN A 51 12.31 -9.99 -14.45
CA GLN A 51 12.54 -11.20 -15.25
C GLN A 51 13.46 -10.95 -16.46
N PRO A 52 13.37 -9.82 -17.19
CA PRO A 52 14.29 -9.56 -18.30
C PRO A 52 15.75 -9.35 -17.89
N LEU A 53 16.03 -9.16 -16.59
CA LEU A 53 17.39 -9.07 -16.06
C LEU A 53 18.02 -10.44 -15.83
N ASP A 54 17.26 -11.53 -15.94
CA ASP A 54 17.72 -12.90 -15.67
C ASP A 54 18.39 -13.00 -14.28
N PRO A 55 17.61 -12.88 -13.20
CA PRO A 55 18.15 -12.82 -11.84
C PRO A 55 18.72 -14.18 -11.42
N PRO A 56 20.01 -14.26 -10.99
CA PRO A 56 20.64 -15.50 -10.55
C PRO A 56 20.28 -15.87 -9.10
N TYR A 57 19.42 -15.08 -8.47
CA TYR A 57 18.98 -15.22 -7.09
C TYR A 57 17.48 -15.56 -7.06
N PRO A 58 16.99 -16.23 -6.01
CA PRO A 58 15.57 -16.49 -5.84
C PRO A 58 14.82 -15.19 -5.61
N TYR A 59 13.65 -15.08 -6.24
CA TYR A 59 12.67 -14.06 -5.89
C TYR A 59 11.31 -14.71 -5.65
N ARG A 60 10.50 -14.07 -4.80
CA ARG A 60 9.16 -14.54 -4.47
C ARG A 60 8.17 -13.40 -4.48
N VAL A 61 6.96 -13.69 -4.93
CA VAL A 61 5.83 -12.76 -4.94
C VAL A 61 4.77 -13.27 -3.99
N LEU A 62 4.35 -12.44 -3.03
CA LEU A 62 3.32 -12.77 -2.05
C LEU A 62 2.25 -11.67 -2.00
N HIS A 63 1.09 -11.96 -2.57
CA HIS A 63 -0.13 -11.13 -2.47
C HIS A 63 -1.38 -12.00 -2.55
N GLY A 64 -2.56 -11.39 -2.36
CA GLY A 64 -3.82 -12.12 -2.18
C GLY A 64 -4.37 -12.89 -3.37
N ASP A 65 -3.69 -12.86 -4.53
CA ASP A 65 -4.08 -13.63 -5.72
C ASP A 65 -3.15 -14.83 -5.96
N VAL A 66 -2.07 -14.93 -5.19
CA VAL A 66 -1.18 -16.09 -5.21
C VAL A 66 -1.88 -17.22 -4.48
N ASP A 67 -1.89 -18.41 -5.07
CA ASP A 67 -2.37 -19.61 -4.40
C ASP A 67 -1.38 -20.01 -3.30
N LEU A 68 -1.86 -20.03 -2.05
CA LEU A 68 -1.06 -20.26 -0.84
C LEU A 68 -1.57 -21.47 -0.04
N ASP A 69 -2.28 -22.40 -0.69
CA ASP A 69 -2.80 -23.63 -0.07
C ASP A 69 -3.65 -23.35 1.19
N GLY A 70 -4.45 -22.27 1.16
CA GLY A 70 -5.29 -21.84 2.29
C GLY A 70 -4.56 -21.07 3.40
N THR A 71 -3.26 -20.80 3.23
CA THR A 71 -2.48 -19.98 4.17
C THR A 71 -2.68 -18.48 3.90
N SER A 72 -2.73 -17.67 4.96
CA SER A 72 -2.81 -16.22 4.77
C SER A 72 -1.49 -15.65 4.23
N VAL A 73 -1.58 -14.62 3.37
CA VAL A 73 -0.40 -13.89 2.85
C VAL A 73 0.55 -13.45 3.98
N VAL A 74 0.00 -12.97 5.10
CA VAL A 74 0.80 -12.52 6.24
C VAL A 74 1.57 -13.67 6.88
N ALA A 75 0.90 -14.81 7.10
CA ALA A 75 1.56 -16.00 7.64
C ALA A 75 2.66 -16.50 6.70
N GLU A 76 2.43 -16.44 5.39
CA GLU A 76 3.43 -16.84 4.40
C GLU A 76 4.64 -15.92 4.37
N ILE A 77 4.42 -14.60 4.48
CA ILE A 77 5.50 -13.64 4.60
C ILE A 77 6.34 -13.96 5.83
N VAL A 78 5.69 -14.13 6.98
CA VAL A 78 6.37 -14.47 8.23
C VAL A 78 7.19 -15.76 8.09
N ARG A 79 6.61 -16.81 7.51
CA ARG A 79 7.30 -18.08 7.24
C ARG A 79 8.52 -17.85 6.34
N HIS A 80 8.38 -17.08 5.27
CA HIS A 80 9.49 -16.79 4.37
C HIS A 80 10.65 -16.08 5.07
N PHE A 81 10.37 -15.14 5.98
CA PHE A 81 11.41 -14.50 6.80
C PHE A 81 12.12 -15.47 7.75
N GLN A 82 11.44 -16.51 8.23
CA GLN A 82 12.03 -17.54 9.10
C GLN A 82 12.90 -18.53 8.31
N ASP A 83 12.49 -18.87 7.10
CA ASP A 83 13.14 -19.88 6.24
C ASP A 83 14.23 -19.30 5.33
N ALA A 84 14.36 -17.97 5.29
CA ALA A 84 15.33 -17.26 4.45
C ALA A 84 16.78 -17.67 4.74
N ASP A 85 17.49 -18.16 3.71
CA ASP A 85 18.90 -18.57 3.82
C ASP A 85 19.80 -17.36 4.09
N PRO A 86 20.48 -17.25 5.25
CA PRO A 86 21.29 -16.08 5.59
C PRO A 86 22.49 -15.83 4.67
N GLU A 87 22.95 -16.84 3.92
CA GLU A 87 24.11 -16.73 3.02
C GLU A 87 23.74 -16.39 1.57
N GLN A 88 22.44 -16.33 1.26
CA GLN A 88 21.95 -16.11 -0.10
C GLN A 88 21.18 -14.78 -0.23
N GLY A 89 21.47 -14.04 -1.30
CA GLY A 89 20.66 -12.89 -1.70
C GLY A 89 19.30 -13.32 -2.23
N GLU A 90 18.26 -12.55 -1.94
CA GLU A 90 16.91 -12.84 -2.42
C GLU A 90 16.05 -11.58 -2.52
N VAL A 91 14.94 -11.67 -3.24
CA VAL A 91 13.98 -10.58 -3.35
C VAL A 91 12.58 -11.07 -3.01
N LEU A 92 11.97 -10.48 -2.00
CA LEU A 92 10.56 -10.70 -1.66
C LEU A 92 9.73 -9.49 -2.11
N PHE A 93 8.72 -9.72 -2.95
CA PHE A 93 7.71 -8.74 -3.32
C PHE A 93 6.44 -8.91 -2.49
N VAL A 94 5.96 -7.83 -1.89
CA VAL A 94 4.69 -7.79 -1.14
C VAL A 94 3.95 -6.48 -1.38
N THR A 95 2.63 -6.47 -1.16
CA THR A 95 1.87 -5.22 -1.19
C THR A 95 2.09 -4.38 0.06
N HIS A 96 1.87 -3.07 -0.03
CA HIS A 96 1.80 -2.17 1.13
C HIS A 96 0.83 -2.70 2.20
N ALA A 97 -0.35 -3.14 1.76
CA ALA A 97 -1.37 -3.68 2.66
C ALA A 97 -0.93 -4.95 3.40
N ALA A 98 -0.19 -5.84 2.73
CA ALA A 98 0.35 -7.04 3.37
C ALA A 98 1.46 -6.67 4.35
N PHE A 99 2.43 -5.86 3.93
CA PHE A 99 3.55 -5.40 4.75
C PHE A 99 3.10 -4.74 6.06
N LEU A 100 2.13 -3.83 5.99
CA LEU A 100 1.60 -3.12 7.16
C LEU A 100 0.85 -4.01 8.16
N ARG A 101 0.52 -5.26 7.77
CA ARG A 101 -0.11 -6.26 8.64
C ARG A 101 0.89 -7.25 9.25
N VAL A 102 2.13 -7.26 8.78
CA VAL A 102 3.17 -8.17 9.29
C VAL A 102 3.57 -7.73 10.71
N PRO A 103 3.41 -8.58 11.73
CA PRO A 103 3.67 -8.19 13.12
C PRO A 103 5.16 -8.08 13.45
N TYR A 104 6.01 -8.87 12.77
CA TYR A 104 7.45 -8.89 12.99
C TYR A 104 8.20 -9.33 11.72
N LEU A 105 9.44 -8.87 11.60
CA LEU A 105 10.37 -9.28 10.54
C LEU A 105 11.61 -9.90 11.19
N GLN A 106 11.85 -11.18 10.93
CA GLN A 106 13.05 -11.88 11.39
C GLN A 106 14.29 -11.27 10.74
N GLU A 107 15.37 -11.08 11.51
CA GLU A 107 16.64 -10.54 11.02
C GLU A 107 16.49 -9.24 10.20
N LYS A 108 15.58 -8.33 10.60
CA LYS A 108 15.26 -7.09 9.86
C LYS A 108 16.48 -6.22 9.48
N ALA A 109 17.60 -6.36 10.18
CA ALA A 109 18.84 -5.65 9.89
C ALA A 109 19.52 -6.15 8.59
N ASN A 110 19.24 -7.37 8.17
CA ASN A 110 19.82 -8.02 6.98
C ASN A 110 18.99 -7.80 5.72
N TRP A 111 17.84 -7.12 5.83
CA TRP A 111 16.92 -6.85 4.73
C TRP A 111 16.98 -5.38 4.31
N HIS A 112 17.12 -5.16 3.01
CA HIS A 112 16.94 -3.85 2.40
C HIS A 112 15.47 -3.65 2.07
N LEU A 113 14.82 -2.71 2.76
CA LEU A 113 13.45 -2.31 2.43
C LEU A 113 13.47 -1.28 1.30
N ILE A 114 12.78 -1.60 0.20
CA ILE A 114 12.48 -0.69 -0.89
C ILE A 114 10.98 -0.45 -0.91
N VAL A 115 10.60 0.81 -0.84
CA VAL A 115 9.20 1.26 -0.88
C VAL A 115 9.01 2.02 -2.18
N ASP A 116 8.21 1.47 -3.09
CA ASP A 116 7.76 2.18 -4.29
C ASP A 116 6.40 2.81 -4.04
N GLU A 117 6.25 4.05 -4.49
CA GLU A 117 5.19 4.97 -4.07
C GLU A 117 5.14 5.24 -2.56
N VAL A 118 4.56 6.37 -2.18
CA VAL A 118 4.39 6.70 -0.76
C VAL A 118 3.34 5.78 -0.16
N LEU A 119 3.62 5.24 1.03
CA LEU A 119 2.63 4.49 1.80
C LEU A 119 1.39 5.36 2.01
N GLU A 120 0.22 4.82 1.64
CA GLU A 120 -1.06 5.51 1.85
C GLU A 120 -1.28 5.66 3.36
N ALA A 121 -1.08 6.88 3.88
CA ALA A 121 -1.28 7.19 5.29
C ALA A 121 -2.76 7.39 5.63
N ASP A 122 -3.58 7.70 4.62
CA ASP A 122 -5.01 7.95 4.76
C ASP A 122 -5.80 6.65 4.65
N LYS A 123 -6.27 6.13 5.79
CA LYS A 123 -7.21 5.01 5.79
C LYS A 123 -8.61 5.54 5.50
N PHE A 124 -8.99 5.58 4.22
CA PHE A 124 -10.39 5.82 3.86
C PHE A 124 -11.25 4.63 4.32
N GLN A 125 -12.10 4.84 5.30
CA GLN A 125 -13.07 3.85 5.73
C GLN A 125 -14.38 4.07 4.98
N GLU A 126 -14.68 3.21 4.01
CA GLU A 126 -16.01 3.18 3.39
C GLU A 126 -17.01 2.62 4.41
N LEU A 127 -17.76 3.51 5.05
CA LEU A 127 -18.85 3.13 5.95
C LEU A 127 -20.11 2.85 5.13
N ARG A 128 -20.48 1.57 4.99
CA ARG A 128 -21.83 1.21 4.56
C ARG A 128 -22.76 1.33 5.74
N LEU A 129 -23.60 2.37 5.74
CA LEU A 129 -24.54 2.69 6.82
C LEU A 129 -26.00 2.43 6.39
N PRO A 130 -26.38 1.20 5.98
CA PRO A 130 -27.72 0.94 5.43
C PRO A 130 -28.82 1.27 6.44
N GLU A 131 -28.58 1.04 7.73
CA GLU A 131 -29.55 1.32 8.78
C GLU A 131 -29.46 2.76 9.30
N THR A 132 -28.27 3.37 9.35
CA THR A 132 -28.04 4.64 10.05
C THR A 132 -27.80 5.85 9.14
N HIS A 133 -27.74 5.67 7.81
CA HIS A 133 -27.54 6.78 6.86
C HIS A 133 -28.60 7.88 7.01
N HIS A 134 -29.84 7.51 7.37
CA HIS A 134 -30.95 8.43 7.59
C HIS A 134 -30.70 9.42 8.75
N LEU A 135 -29.77 9.13 9.67
CA LEU A 135 -29.39 10.03 10.75
C LEU A 135 -28.47 11.16 10.29
N ILE A 136 -27.77 10.98 9.17
CA ILE A 136 -26.72 11.88 8.69
C ILE A 136 -27.19 12.64 7.44
N LEU A 137 -27.79 11.94 6.47
CA LEU A 137 -28.20 12.52 5.19
C LEU A 137 -29.09 13.78 5.30
N PRO A 138 -30.02 13.91 6.26
CA PRO A 138 -30.85 15.12 6.38
C PRO A 138 -30.05 16.40 6.68
N TYR A 139 -28.84 16.27 7.22
CA TYR A 139 -27.97 17.40 7.57
C TYR A 139 -26.95 17.71 6.49
N LEU A 140 -26.99 17.02 5.35
CA LEU A 140 -26.09 17.22 4.21
C LEU A 140 -26.89 17.63 2.98
N THR A 141 -26.42 18.65 2.27
CA THR A 141 -26.93 19.05 0.96
C THR A 141 -25.88 18.83 -0.12
N LEU A 142 -26.31 18.40 -1.30
CA LEU A 142 -25.41 18.22 -2.44
C LEU A 142 -25.37 19.51 -3.26
N VAL A 143 -24.24 20.21 -3.24
CA VAL A 143 -23.95 21.38 -4.06
C VAL A 143 -23.20 20.94 -5.32
N PRO A 144 -23.74 21.18 -6.53
CA PRO A 144 -23.05 20.84 -7.77
C PRO A 144 -21.68 21.52 -7.88
N MET A 145 -20.62 20.77 -8.21
CA MET A 145 -19.27 21.29 -8.45
C MET A 145 -18.78 20.84 -9.83
N GLY A 146 -19.21 21.56 -10.86
CA GLY A 146 -18.91 21.23 -12.25
C GLY A 146 -19.77 20.09 -12.80
N SER A 147 -19.30 19.46 -13.88
CA SER A 147 -20.09 18.46 -14.64
C SER A 147 -19.95 17.02 -14.16
N VAL A 148 -19.03 16.73 -13.24
CA VAL A 148 -18.67 15.34 -12.88
C VAL A 148 -18.84 15.05 -11.38
N TYR A 149 -18.77 16.06 -10.51
CA TYR A 149 -18.82 15.85 -9.06
C TYR A 149 -19.74 16.85 -8.36
N GLY A 150 -20.35 16.42 -7.25
CA GLY A 150 -21.05 17.27 -6.30
C GLY A 150 -20.29 17.31 -4.97
N ARG A 151 -20.37 18.44 -4.27
CA ARG A 151 -19.83 18.63 -2.92
C ARG A 151 -20.96 18.49 -1.91
N LEU A 152 -20.77 17.68 -0.88
CA LEU A 152 -21.69 17.66 0.26
C LEU A 152 -21.35 18.80 1.20
N GLU A 153 -22.33 19.64 1.52
CA GLU A 153 -22.22 20.74 2.49
C GLU A 153 -23.17 20.50 3.66
N ALA A 154 -22.77 20.91 4.87
CA ALA A 154 -23.64 20.83 6.03
C ALA A 154 -24.78 21.85 5.89
N VAL A 155 -26.01 21.40 6.14
CA VAL A 155 -27.16 22.30 6.21
C VAL A 155 -27.03 23.11 7.50
N ARG A 156 -26.77 24.42 7.39
CA ARG A 156 -26.84 25.32 8.54
C ARG A 156 -28.29 25.39 9.01
N GLN A 157 -28.56 24.92 10.21
CA GLN A 157 -29.78 25.30 10.92
C GLN A 157 -29.52 26.66 11.56
N ASP A 158 -30.13 27.71 11.01
CA ASP A 158 -30.20 28.98 11.72
C ASP A 158 -31.03 28.74 12.99
N VAL A 159 -30.39 28.84 14.15
CA VAL A 159 -31.08 28.87 15.43
C VAL A 159 -31.82 30.20 15.49
N ALA A 160 -33.09 30.19 15.06
CA ALA A 160 -33.98 31.32 15.23
C ALA A 160 -34.07 31.67 16.72
N SER A 161 -33.54 32.83 17.03
CA SER A 161 -33.54 33.44 18.35
C SER A 161 -34.89 34.15 18.53
N GLY A 162 -35.61 33.78 19.59
CA GLY A 162 -36.62 34.62 20.25
C GLY A 162 -38.05 34.51 19.70
N GLU A 163 -38.98 34.16 20.60
CA GLU A 163 -40.00 35.13 21.02
C GLU A 163 -40.44 34.79 22.45
N GLU A 164 -40.19 35.76 23.35
CA GLU A 164 -40.81 35.87 24.65
C GLU A 164 -42.32 36.00 24.46
N ASP A 165 -43.12 35.18 25.14
CA ASP A 165 -44.50 35.55 25.44
C ASP A 165 -44.69 35.59 26.95
N ALA A 166 -44.52 36.80 27.47
CA ALA A 166 -45.03 37.21 28.76
C ALA A 166 -46.48 37.67 28.60
N ARG A 167 -47.42 36.92 29.19
CA ARG A 167 -48.56 37.44 29.97
C ARG A 167 -49.43 36.33 30.56
#